data_AF-A0A0D2LLY4-F1
#
_entry.id   AF-A0A0D2LLY4-F1
#
_cell.length_a   1.000
_cell.length_b   1.000
_cell.length_c   1.000
_cell.angle_alpha   90.00
_cell.angle_beta   90.00
_cell.angle_gamma   90.00
#
_symmetry.space_group_name_H-M   'P 1'
#
loop_
_entity.id
_entity.type
_entity.pdbx_description
1 polymer ?
#
loop_
_entity_poly.entity_id
_entity_poly.type
_entity_poly.pdbx_seq_one_letter_code
_entity_poly.pdbx_strand_id
1 'polypeptide(L)'
;MPQQTDAAARTRLQDIDDTMHGKKLRVAGRVLAYDAGAARIVLAGRTHGALLVDVALCLDARARVWAAERLAVVVVIGHLECCEVRGPFVCALPADG
;
A
#
# COMPACT_ATOMS: atom_id res chain seq x y z
N MET A 1 -19.85 -20.14 -17.36
CA MET A 1 -19.40 -20.39 -15.97
C MET A 1 -19.31 -19.04 -15.27
N PRO A 2 -19.87 -18.84 -14.07
CA PRO A 2 -19.62 -17.60 -13.34
C PRO A 2 -18.12 -17.54 -12.97
N GLN A 3 -17.43 -16.47 -13.34
CA GLN A 3 -16.08 -16.19 -12.84
C GLN A 3 -16.20 -15.89 -11.34
N GLN A 4 -15.89 -16.87 -10.50
CA GLN A 4 -15.77 -16.64 -9.07
C GLN A 4 -14.37 -16.07 -8.82
N THR A 5 -14.29 -14.77 -8.60
CA THR A 5 -13.02 -14.10 -8.24
C THR A 5 -12.60 -14.49 -6.84
N ASP A 6 -11.30 -14.72 -6.65
CA ASP A 6 -10.74 -15.03 -5.33
C ASP A 6 -11.06 -13.92 -4.31
N ALA A 7 -11.32 -14.33 -3.07
CA ALA A 7 -11.71 -13.43 -1.99
C ALA A 7 -10.49 -12.73 -1.41
N ALA A 8 -10.59 -11.42 -1.19
CA ALA A 8 -9.49 -10.67 -0.56
C ALA A 8 -9.52 -10.87 0.96
N ALA A 9 -8.47 -11.48 1.51
CA ALA A 9 -8.33 -11.69 2.95
C ALA A 9 -8.17 -10.34 3.67
N ARG A 10 -8.95 -10.11 4.73
CA ARG A 10 -8.82 -8.89 5.54
C ARG A 10 -7.60 -9.02 6.44
N THR A 11 -6.57 -8.23 6.15
CA THR A 11 -5.26 -8.34 6.81
C THR A 11 -4.85 -7.00 7.39
N ARG A 12 -4.33 -7.00 8.62
CA ARG A 12 -3.71 -5.80 9.20
C ARG A 12 -2.30 -5.68 8.65
N LEU A 13 -1.84 -4.46 8.42
CA LEU A 13 -0.53 -4.22 7.83
C LEU A 13 0.63 -4.84 8.64
N GLN A 14 0.48 -4.89 9.96
CA GLN A 14 1.42 -5.52 10.91
C GLN A 14 1.39 -7.06 10.93
N ASP A 15 0.36 -7.67 10.34
CA ASP A 15 0.19 -9.13 10.30
C ASP A 15 0.63 -9.68 8.92
N ILE A 16 1.19 -8.83 8.05
CA ILE A 16 1.70 -9.24 6.74
C ILE A 16 3.05 -9.92 6.93
N ASP A 17 3.18 -11.14 6.40
CA ASP A 17 4.41 -11.92 6.39
C ASP A 17 4.65 -12.60 5.03
N ASP A 18 5.80 -13.26 4.89
CA ASP A 18 6.22 -13.93 3.65
C ASP A 18 5.29 -15.07 3.22
N THR A 19 4.49 -15.63 4.14
CA THR A 19 3.52 -16.69 3.82
C THR A 19 2.32 -16.16 3.04
N MET A 20 2.19 -14.84 2.93
CA MET A 20 1.08 -14.17 2.23
C MET A 20 1.43 -13.75 0.80
N HIS A 21 2.66 -14.01 0.32
CA HIS A 21 3.03 -13.73 -1.07
C HIS A 21 2.08 -14.42 -2.06
N GLY A 22 1.71 -13.69 -3.11
CA GLY A 22 0.75 -14.11 -4.13
C GLY A 22 -0.71 -14.14 -3.67
N LYS A 23 -1.02 -13.90 -2.38
CA LYS A 23 -2.41 -13.88 -1.89
C LYS A 23 -3.06 -12.53 -2.13
N LYS A 24 -4.36 -12.55 -2.41
CA LYS A 24 -5.18 -11.34 -2.51
C LYS A 24 -5.53 -10.83 -1.12
N LEU A 25 -5.10 -9.61 -0.79
CA LEU A 25 -5.29 -8.99 0.52
C LEU A 25 -6.17 -7.74 0.41
N ARG A 26 -6.83 -7.42 1.52
CA ARG A 26 -7.52 -6.16 1.78
C ARG A 26 -6.93 -5.53 3.04
N VAL A 27 -6.20 -4.44 2.86
CA VAL A 27 -5.42 -3.78 3.92
C VAL A 27 -5.87 -2.33 4.04
N ALA A 28 -6.00 -1.84 5.27
CA ALA A 28 -6.20 -0.43 5.55
C ALA A 28 -4.90 0.18 6.09
N GLY A 29 -4.55 1.38 5.63
CA GLY A 29 -3.34 2.08 6.05
C GLY A 29 -3.46 3.59 5.86
N ARG A 30 -2.48 4.32 6.39
CA ARG A 30 -2.37 5.77 6.21
C ARG A 30 -1.33 6.09 5.14
N VAL A 31 -1.67 6.96 4.20
CA VAL A 31 -0.72 7.44 3.19
C VAL A 31 0.42 8.20 3.87
N LEU A 32 1.65 7.70 3.74
CA LEU A 32 2.86 8.42 4.17
C LEU A 32 3.43 9.26 3.03
N ALA A 33 3.45 8.70 1.83
CA ALA A 33 3.98 9.32 0.64
C ALA A 33 3.27 8.77 -0.60
N TYR A 34 3.18 9.61 -1.64
CA TYR A 34 2.72 9.22 -2.96
C TYR A 34 3.69 9.76 -4.01
N ASP A 35 4.26 8.84 -4.78
CA ASP A 35 5.07 9.14 -5.95
C ASP A 35 4.19 9.01 -7.20
N ALA A 36 3.81 10.15 -7.76
CA ALA A 36 3.00 10.21 -8.97
C ALA A 36 3.78 9.78 -10.23
N GLY A 37 5.12 9.86 -10.23
CA GLY A 37 5.97 9.47 -11.35
C GLY A 37 6.11 7.95 -11.45
N ALA A 38 6.28 7.28 -10.31
CA ALA A 38 6.32 5.82 -10.24
C ALA A 38 4.94 5.17 -10.01
N ALA A 39 3.89 5.97 -9.79
CA ALA A 39 2.55 5.54 -9.40
C ALA A 39 2.57 4.59 -8.18
N ARG A 40 3.22 5.03 -7.10
CA ARG A 40 3.36 4.23 -5.86
C ARG A 40 2.92 5.02 -4.63
N ILE A 41 2.25 4.33 -3.72
CA ILE A 41 1.90 4.85 -2.40
C ILE A 41 2.64 4.07 -1.33
N VAL A 42 3.16 4.74 -0.32
CA VAL A 42 3.64 4.11 0.91
C VAL A 42 2.56 4.23 1.97
N LEU A 43 2.10 3.10 2.50
CA LEU A 43 1.13 3.04 3.59
C LEU A 43 1.80 2.71 4.92
N ALA A 44 1.46 3.44 5.96
CA ALA A 44 1.80 3.10 7.34
C ALA A 44 0.67 2.33 8.04
N GLY A 45 1.07 1.34 8.82
CA GLY A 45 0.22 0.72 9.84
C GLY A 45 0.09 1.58 11.10
N ARG A 46 -0.49 1.01 12.16
CA ARG A 46 -0.49 1.63 13.50
C ARG A 46 0.83 1.41 14.25
N THR A 47 1.52 0.31 13.94
CA THR A 47 2.80 -0.10 14.53
C THR A 47 3.91 -0.02 13.48
N HIS A 48 5.11 -0.48 13.82
CA HIS A 48 6.21 -0.63 12.86
C HIS A 48 5.77 -1.50 11.68
N GLY A 49 5.88 -0.95 10.47
CA GLY A 49 5.47 -1.59 9.22
C GLY A 49 5.01 -0.57 8.20
N ALA A 50 5.58 -0.64 7.00
CA ALA A 50 5.14 0.12 5.84
C ALA A 50 4.88 -0.83 4.67
N LEU A 51 3.84 -0.54 3.90
CA LEU A 51 3.50 -1.30 2.70
C LEU A 51 3.66 -0.39 1.48
N LEU A 52 4.49 -0.80 0.53
CA LEU A 52 4.57 -0.16 -0.77
C LEU A 52 3.44 -0.71 -1.65
N VAL A 53 2.64 0.18 -2.21
CA VAL A 53 1.48 -0.16 -3.03
C VAL A 53 1.71 0.41 -4.43
N ASP A 54 1.77 -0.47 -5.42
CA ASP A 54 1.68 -0.08 -6.82
C ASP A 54 0.23 0.27 -7.17
N VAL A 55 0.01 1.48 -7.67
CA VAL A 55 -1.31 2.02 -7.98
C VAL A 55 -1.42 2.47 -9.45
N ALA A 56 -0.51 2.02 -10.31
CA ALA A 56 -0.43 2.43 -11.72
C ALA A 56 -1.73 2.21 -12.51
N LEU A 57 -2.52 1.20 -12.13
CA LEU A 57 -3.79 0.85 -12.78
C LEU A 57 -5.03 1.27 -11.99
N CYS A 58 -4.86 1.91 -10.83
CA CYS A 58 -5.95 2.09 -9.85
C CYS A 58 -6.41 3.55 -9.71
N LEU A 59 -5.56 4.53 -10.03
CA LEU A 59 -5.83 5.94 -9.77
C LEU A 59 -6.06 6.71 -11.07
N ASP A 60 -7.12 7.50 -11.08
CA ASP A 60 -7.34 8.52 -12.10
C ASP A 60 -6.72 9.87 -11.67
N ALA A 61 -6.86 10.88 -12.53
CA ALA A 61 -6.35 12.22 -12.24
C ALA A 61 -6.98 12.87 -11.00
N ARG A 62 -8.22 12.51 -10.64
CA ARG A 62 -8.93 13.06 -9.47
C ARG A 62 -8.42 12.42 -8.18
N ALA A 63 -8.03 11.16 -8.23
CA ALA A 63 -7.52 10.44 -7.09
C ALA A 63 -6.19 11.00 -6.55
N ARG A 64 -5.45 11.76 -7.37
CA ARG A 64 -4.24 12.48 -6.94
C ARG A 64 -4.47 13.41 -5.75
N VAL A 65 -5.67 14.00 -5.62
CA VAL A 65 -5.99 14.95 -4.54
C VAL A 65 -5.89 14.28 -3.18
N TRP A 66 -6.49 13.11 -3.02
CA TRP A 66 -6.42 12.36 -1.76
C TRP A 66 -5.16 11.49 -1.67
N ALA A 67 -4.61 11.01 -2.79
CA ALA A 67 -3.40 10.20 -2.78
C ALA A 67 -2.18 11.00 -2.31
N ALA A 68 -2.14 12.31 -2.57
CA ALA A 68 -1.11 13.21 -2.04
C ALA A 68 -1.40 13.69 -0.60
N GLU A 69 -2.60 13.44 -0.06
CA GLU A 69 -2.97 13.87 1.28
C GLU A 69 -2.27 13.00 2.34
N ARG A 70 -1.34 13.61 3.06
CA ARG A 70 -0.56 12.92 4.10
C ARG A 70 -1.49 12.46 5.22
N LEU A 71 -1.31 11.22 5.66
CA LEU A 71 -2.10 10.50 6.66
C LEU A 71 -3.55 10.19 6.26
N ALA A 72 -3.95 10.44 5.02
CA ALA A 72 -5.24 9.98 4.51
C ALA A 72 -5.38 8.46 4.70
N VAL A 73 -6.54 8.04 5.22
CA VAL A 73 -6.82 6.62 5.46
C VAL A 73 -7.39 6.02 4.20
N VAL A 74 -6.72 4.99 3.69
CA VAL A 74 -7.13 4.30 2.46
C VAL A 74 -7.24 2.81 2.69
N VAL A 75 -8.10 2.17 1.90
CA VAL A 75 -8.23 0.71 1.85
C VAL A 75 -7.75 0.25 0.49
N VAL A 76 -6.77 -0.63 0.47
CA VAL A 76 -6.18 -1.22 -0.74
C VAL A 76 -6.62 -2.67 -0.84
N ILE A 77 -6.97 -3.07 -2.06
CA ILE A 77 -7.24 -4.47 -2.42
C ILE A 77 -6.31 -4.82 -3.57
N GLY A 78 -5.48 -5.84 -3.39
CA GLY A 78 -4.48 -6.24 -4.38
C GLY A 78 -3.81 -7.56 -3.99
N HIS A 79 -2.89 -8.03 -4.84
CA HIS A 79 -2.05 -9.19 -4.51
C HIS A 79 -0.77 -8.71 -3.83
N LEU A 80 -0.34 -9.43 -2.80
CA LEU A 80 0.94 -9.15 -2.17
C LEU A 80 2.06 -9.73 -3.02
N GLU A 81 3.02 -8.90 -3.41
CA GLU A 81 4.19 -9.31 -4.18
C GLU A 81 5.47 -8.98 -3.42
N CYS A 82 6.51 -9.79 -3.64
CA CYS A 82 7.84 -9.48 -3.13
C CYS A 82 8.48 -8.43 -4.02
N CYS A 83 8.93 -7.32 -3.44
CA CYS A 83 9.65 -6.27 -4.17
C CYS A 83 11.12 -6.31 -3.78
N GLU A 84 12.00 -6.66 -4.72
CA GLU A 84 13.43 -6.43 -4.54
C GLU A 84 13.71 -4.92 -4.65
N VAL A 85 13.65 -4.22 -3.52
CA VAL A 85 14.10 -2.83 -3.49
C VAL A 85 15.62 -2.81 -3.38
N ARG A 86 16.29 -2.42 -4.45
CA ARG A 86 17.70 -2.02 -4.40
C ARG A 86 17.80 -0.54 -3.99
N GLY A 87 18.04 -0.29 -2.71
CA GLY A 87 18.31 1.04 -2.15
C GLY A 87 17.49 1.34 -0.90
N PRO A 88 17.89 2.33 -0.09
CA PRO A 88 17.11 2.70 1.09
C PRO A 88 15.83 3.43 0.63
N PHE A 89 14.65 2.84 0.85
CA PHE A 89 13.41 3.60 0.92
C PHE A 89 13.48 4.47 2.19
N VAL A 90 14.13 5.63 2.09
CA VAL A 90 14.05 6.65 3.13
C VAL A 90 12.73 7.37 2.91
N CYS A 91 11.65 6.83 3.48
CA CYS A 91 10.61 7.73 3.96
C CYS A 91 11.28 8.53 5.06
N ALA A 92 11.76 9.74 4.73
CA ALA A 92 12.17 10.71 5.73
C ALA A 92 10.93 11.02 6.57
N LEU A 93 10.71 10.22 7.61
CA LEU A 93 9.86 10.63 8.72
C LEU A 93 10.52 11.91 9.24
N PRO A 94 9.83 13.06 9.24
CA PRO A 94 10.34 14.17 10.02
C PRO A 94 10.44 13.66 11.45
N ALA A 95 11.66 13.71 11.98
CA ALA A 95 11.93 13.48 13.39
C ALA A 95 11.41 14.70 14.14
N ASP A 96 10.11 14.75 14.38
CA ASP A 96 9.50 15.81 15.17
C ASP A 96 9.37 15.32 16.62
N GLY A 97 10.26 15.87 17.46
CA GLY A 97 10.17 16.26 18.87
C GLY A 97 9.19 15.58 19.80
#